data_AF-A0A432SZB8-F1
#
_entry.id   AF-A0A432SZB8-F1
#
_cell.length_a   1.000
_cell.length_b   1.000
_cell.length_c   1.000
_cell.angle_alpha   90.00
_cell.angle_beta   90.00
_cell.angle_gamma   90.00
#
_symmetry.space_group_name_H-M   'P 1'
#
loop_
_entity.id
_entity.type
_entity.pdbx_description
1 polymer ?
#
loop_
_entity_poly.entity_id
_entity_poly.type
_entity_poly.pdbx_seq_one_letter_code
_entity_poly.pdbx_strand_id
1 'polypeptide(L)' 'TNVISFNLHPNGTISDLRLKTRIGYRALDDNTLSLIKTAYREYPYPSTTTRIIFYVTYSIYGY' A
#
# COMPACT_ATOMS: atom_id res chain seq x y z
N THR A 1 -9.13 8.39 5.97
CA THR A 1 -8.16 8.11 4.90
C THR A 1 -7.14 7.12 5.42
N ASN A 2 -6.94 6.02 4.69
CA ASN A 2 -5.93 5.04 5.00
C ASN A 2 -4.63 5.42 4.30
N VAL A 3 -3.54 5.53 5.03
CA VAL A 3 -2.23 5.93 4.47
C VAL A 3 -1.30 4.76 4.56
N ILE A 4 -0.81 4.29 3.41
CA ILE A 4 0.09 3.16 3.32
C ILE A 4 1.41 3.63 2.76
N SER A 5 2.50 3.12 3.31
CA SER A 5 3.83 3.39 2.80
C SER A 5 4.69 2.15 2.78
N PHE A 6 5.55 2.05 1.78
CA PHE A 6 6.63 1.06 1.71
C PHE A 6 7.79 1.63 0.87
N ASN A 7 8.94 1.00 0.96
CA ASN A 7 10.10 1.31 0.13
C ASN A 7 10.17 0.27 -1.00
N LEU A 8 10.25 0.71 -2.26
CA LEU A 8 10.50 -0.12 -3.42
C LEU A 8 11.98 -0.05 -3.78
N HIS A 9 12.63 -1.21 -3.83
CA HIS A 9 14.05 -1.33 -4.16
C HIS A 9 14.25 -1.56 -5.66
N PRO A 10 15.44 -1.23 -6.21
CA PRO A 10 15.76 -1.46 -7.63
C PRO A 10 15.68 -2.93 -8.07
N ASN A 11 15.78 -3.87 -7.13
CA ASN A 11 15.65 -5.31 -7.39
C ASN A 11 14.18 -5.80 -7.39
N GLY A 12 13.20 -4.89 -7.30
CA GLY A 12 11.78 -5.22 -7.26
C GLY A 12 11.27 -5.73 -5.90
N THR A 13 12.11 -5.77 -4.88
CA THR A 13 11.68 -6.11 -3.51
C THR A 13 11.10 -4.89 -2.79
N ILE A 14 10.24 -5.15 -1.79
CA ILE A 14 9.69 -4.10 -0.94
C ILE A 14 10.10 -4.28 0.53
N SER A 15 10.26 -3.17 1.24
CA SER A 15 10.52 -3.15 2.69
C SER A 15 9.69 -2.08 3.40
N ASP A 16 9.65 -2.13 4.74
CA ASP A 16 8.95 -1.15 5.58
C ASP A 16 7.47 -0.91 5.20
N LEU A 17 6.75 -1.98 4.83
CA LEU A 17 5.32 -1.90 4.60
C LEU A 17 4.61 -1.54 5.91
N ARG A 18 4.05 -0.33 5.96
CA ARG A 18 3.39 0.22 7.14
C ARG A 18 2.06 0.86 6.77
N LEU A 19 1.07 0.59 7.61
CA LEU A 19 -0.21 1.29 7.64
C LEU A 19 -0.10 2.43 8.66
N LYS A 20 -0.09 3.68 8.20
CA LYS A 20 0.03 4.87 9.07
C LYS A 20 -1.28 5.23 9.77
N THR A 21 -2.43 4.97 9.14
CA THR A 21 -3.74 5.36 9.69
C THR A 21 -4.75 4.25 9.49
N ARG A 22 -5.12 3.55 10.57
CA ARG A 22 -6.21 2.57 10.55
C ARG A 22 -7.54 3.31 10.45
N ILE A 23 -8.43 2.85 9.57
CA ILE A 23 -9.76 3.43 9.35
C ILE A 23 -10.84 2.81 10.27
N GLY A 24 -10.43 2.03 11.27
CA GLY A 24 -11.33 1.38 12.24
C GLY A 24 -11.95 0.08 11.76
N TYR A 25 -11.78 -0.28 10.48
CA TYR A 25 -12.27 -1.52 9.88
C TYR A 25 -11.11 -2.44 9.50
N ARG A 26 -10.81 -3.42 10.34
CA ARG A 26 -9.70 -4.35 10.15
C ARG A 26 -9.74 -5.08 8.80
N ALA A 27 -10.94 -5.48 8.36
CA ALA A 27 -11.11 -6.15 7.07
C ALA A 27 -10.69 -5.28 5.88
N LEU A 28 -10.92 -3.96 5.95
CA LEU A 28 -10.48 -3.04 4.90
C LEU A 28 -8.96 -2.86 4.92
N ASP A 29 -8.36 -2.71 6.11
CA ASP A 29 -6.90 -2.62 6.28
C ASP A 29 -6.19 -3.86 5.72
N ASP A 30 -6.70 -5.06 6.04
CA ASP A 30 -6.16 -6.33 5.57
C ASP A 30 -6.29 -6.48 4.05
N ASN A 31 -7.43 -6.06 3.49
CA ASN A 31 -7.64 -6.05 2.05
C ASN A 31 -6.65 -5.10 1.34
N THR A 32 -6.41 -3.90 1.88
CA THR A 32 -5.43 -2.98 1.28
C THR A 32 -4.02 -3.55 1.30
N LEU A 33 -3.61 -4.18 2.41
CA LEU A 33 -2.29 -4.82 2.52
C LEU A 33 -2.13 -5.97 1.52
N SER A 34 -3.18 -6.78 1.32
CA SER A 34 -3.19 -7.85 0.33
C SER A 34 -3.04 -7.31 -1.10
N LEU A 35 -3.79 -6.25 -1.43
CA LEU A 35 -3.76 -5.63 -2.75
C LEU A 35 -2.35 -5.09 -3.10
N ILE A 36 -1.69 -4.44 -2.15
CA ILE A 36 -0.30 -3.97 -2.32
C ILE A 36 0.65 -5.15 -2.57
N LYS A 37 0.53 -6.24 -1.80
CA LYS A 37 1.38 -7.44 -1.94
C LYS A 37 1.23 -8.13 -3.31
N THR A 38 0.08 -7.98 -3.96
CA THR A 38 -0.12 -8.52 -5.30
C THR A 38 0.37 -7.55 -6.37
N ALA A 39 0.03 -6.26 -6.24
CA ALA A 39 0.28 -5.26 -7.27
C ALA A 39 1.75 -4.78 -7.39
N TYR A 40 2.53 -4.81 -6.30
CA TYR A 40 3.89 -4.22 -6.32
C TYR A 40 4.81 -4.87 -7.37
N ARG A 41 4.55 -6.12 -7.76
CA ARG A 41 5.36 -6.87 -8.72
C ARG A 41 5.27 -6.31 -10.14
N GLU A 42 4.22 -5.56 -10.44
CA GLU A 42 4.01 -4.95 -11.76
C GLU A 42 4.59 -3.53 -11.85
N TYR A 43 5.14 -3.00 -10.75
CA TYR A 43 5.67 -1.64 -10.74
C TYR A 43 7.01 -1.58 -11.46
N PRO A 44 7.26 -0.51 -12.24
CA PRO A 44 8.55 -0.31 -12.87
C PRO A 44 9.64 -0.22 -11.80
N TYR A 45 10.76 -0.89 -12.04
CA TYR A 45 11.86 -0.92 -11.08
C TYR A 45 12.57 0.44 -11.03
N PRO A 46 12.69 1.05 -9.85
CA PRO A 46 13.32 2.36 -9.72
C PRO A 46 14.85 2.23 -9.73
N SER A 47 15.56 3.26 -10.19
CA SER A 47 17.03 3.25 -10.16
C SER A 47 17.61 3.35 -8.74
N THR A 48 16.84 3.87 -7.78
CA THR A 48 17.22 4.01 -6.37
C THR A 48 16.05 3.63 -5.46
N THR A 49 16.34 3.26 -4.22
CA THR A 49 15.28 2.90 -3.26
C THR A 49 14.31 4.07 -3.11
N THR A 50 13.06 3.85 -3.51
CA THR A 50 12.04 4.89 -3.61
C THR A 50 10.95 4.62 -2.60
N ARG A 51 10.61 5.63 -1.78
CA ARG A 51 9.51 5.54 -0.82
C ARG A 51 8.19 5.87 -1.50
N ILE A 52 7.30 4.89 -1.55
CA ILE A 52 5.96 5.05 -2.14
C ILE A 52 4.93 5.24 -1.03
N ILE A 53 4.03 6.21 -1.22
CA ILE A 53 2.95 6.54 -0.28
C ILE A 53 1.63 6.54 -1.02
N PHE A 54 0.68 5.74 -0.55
CA PHE A 54 -0.68 5.67 -1.05
C PHE A 54 -1.65 6.33 -0.07
N TYR A 55 -2.53 7.17 -0.60
CA TYR A 55 -3.66 7.74 0.12
C TYR A 55 -4.93 7.05 -0.38
N VAL A 56 -5.40 6.07 0.39
CA VAL A 56 -6.57 5.28 0.04
C VAL A 56 -7.79 5.83 0.77
N THR A 57 -8.83 6.14 0.01
CA THR A 57 -10.12 6.60 0.54
C THR A 57 -11.17 5.59 0.13
N TYR A 58 -11.88 5.05 1.11
CA TYR A 58 -13.00 4.13 0.86
C TYR A 58 -14.30 4.93 0.89
N SER A 59 -15.12 4.77 -0.14
CA SER A 59 -16.53 5.19 -0.11
C SER A 59 -17.39 3.94 -0.11
N ILE A 60 -18.08 3.70 1.01
CA ILE A 60 -19.07 2.62 1.11
C ILE A 60 -20.40 3.25 0.68
N TYR A 61 -20.82 3.00 -0.56
CA TYR A 61 -22.17 3.33 -1.00
C TYR A 61 -23.11 2.21 -0.54
N GLY A 62 -23.88 2.48 0.52
CA GLY A 62 -25.02 1.66 0.93
C GLY A 62 -26.29 2.13 0.24
N TYR A 63 -27.17 1.18 -0.11
CA TYR A 63 -28.53 1.42 -0.60
C TYR A 63 -29.47 1.82 0.52
#